data_AF-A0A6J4NZ47-F1
#
_entry.id   AF-A0A6J4NZ47-F1
#
_cell.length_a   1.000
_cell.length_b   1.000
_cell.length_c   1.000
_cell.angle_alpha   90.00
_cell.angle_beta   90.00
_cell.angle_gamma   90.00
#
_symmetry.space_group_name_H-M   'P 1'
#
loop_
_entity.id
_entity.type
_entity.pdbx_description
1 polymer ?
#
loop_
_entity_poly.entity_id
_entity_poly.type
_entity_poly.pdbx_seq_one_letter_code
_entity_poly.pdbx_strand_id
1 'polypeptide(L)'
;ACDGYQPSARLREQVIARDGSCVFPWCTRPARSCDLDHITPWETGGPTSTDNLAALCRTHHRLKTHGRWRYQRTGPAAYTWTSPQGHTYLRDQTGTGPITVPGDPPEH
;
A
#
# COMPACT_ATOMS: atom_id res chain seq x y z
N ALA A 1 13.38 4.99 -15.58
CA ALA A 1 11.93 5.11 -15.35
C ALA A 1 11.21 4.57 -16.58
N CYS A 2 10.00 4.02 -16.44
CA CYS A 2 9.17 3.66 -17.59
C CYS A 2 8.14 4.79 -17.76
N ASP A 3 8.16 5.47 -18.91
CA ASP A 3 7.41 6.71 -19.17
C ASP A 3 5.90 6.49 -19.41
N GLY A 4 5.29 5.48 -18.77
CA GLY A 4 3.89 5.11 -18.97
C GLY A 4 3.16 4.79 -17.67
N TYR A 5 1.83 4.93 -17.70
CA TYR A 5 0.94 4.50 -16.62
C TYR A 5 1.08 3.00 -16.31
N GLN A 6 1.33 2.18 -17.34
CA GLN A 6 1.51 0.75 -17.19
C GLN A 6 2.96 0.40 -16.77
N PRO A 7 3.15 -0.29 -15.64
CA PRO A 7 4.48 -0.74 -15.24
C PRO A 7 5.02 -1.81 -16.19
N SER A 8 6.32 -1.73 -16.50
CA SER A 8 7.01 -2.79 -17.25
C SER A 8 6.97 -4.13 -16.50
N ALA A 9 7.12 -5.25 -17.22
CA ALA A 9 7.12 -6.58 -16.59
C ALA A 9 8.20 -6.72 -15.50
N ARG A 10 9.41 -6.18 -15.74
CA ARG A 10 10.49 -6.14 -14.74
C ARG A 10 10.07 -5.36 -13.50
N LEU A 11 9.47 -4.18 -13.69
CA LEU A 11 9.01 -3.35 -12.58
C LEU A 11 7.91 -4.06 -11.77
N ARG A 12 6.99 -4.74 -12.48
CA ARG A 12 5.94 -5.54 -11.86
C ARG A 12 6.51 -6.64 -10.98
N GLU A 13 7.46 -7.42 -11.47
CA GLU A 13 8.10 -8.49 -10.70
C GLU A 13 8.87 -7.96 -9.48
N GLN A 14 9.54 -6.79 -9.60
CA GLN A 14 10.20 -6.15 -8.47
C GLN A 14 9.22 -5.79 -7.35
N VAL A 15 8.07 -5.22 -7.69
CA VAL A 15 7.03 -4.87 -6.71
C VAL A 15 6.41 -6.13 -6.09
N ILE A 16 6.12 -7.15 -6.89
CA ILE A 16 5.58 -8.43 -6.42
C ILE A 16 6.54 -9.09 -5.43
N ALA A 17 7.83 -9.17 -5.77
CA ALA A 17 8.85 -9.79 -4.92
C ALA A 17 9.03 -9.04 -3.60
N ARG A 18 8.97 -7.71 -3.65
CA ARG A 18 9.11 -6.84 -2.48
C ARG A 18 7.92 -6.94 -1.53
N ASP A 19 6.70 -6.86 -2.05
CA ASP A 19 5.50 -6.78 -1.22
C ASP A 19 5.01 -8.15 -0.74
N GLY A 20 5.19 -9.20 -1.56
CA GLY A 20 4.82 -10.60 -1.27
C GLY A 20 3.32 -10.88 -1.21
N SER A 21 2.57 -9.98 -0.59
CA SER A 21 1.12 -9.99 -0.41
C SER A 21 0.53 -8.59 -0.61
N CYS A 22 -0.79 -8.50 -0.63
CA CYS A 22 -1.51 -7.23 -0.57
C CYS A 22 -1.04 -6.43 0.65
N VAL A 23 -0.64 -5.17 0.44
CA VAL A 23 -0.04 -4.32 1.48
C VAL A 23 -1.04 -3.71 2.46
N PHE A 24 -2.33 -4.05 2.33
CA PHE A 24 -3.39 -3.63 3.24
C PHE A 24 -3.31 -4.40 4.59
N PRO A 25 -3.63 -3.77 5.73
CA PRO A 25 -3.64 -4.41 7.04
C PRO A 25 -4.36 -5.77 7.05
N TRP A 26 -3.71 -6.79 7.65
CA TRP A 26 -4.18 -8.18 7.78
C TRP A 26 -4.50 -8.94 6.49
N CYS A 27 -4.34 -8.34 5.31
CA CYS A 27 -4.58 -9.05 4.06
C CYS A 27 -3.44 -10.05 3.78
N THR A 28 -3.79 -11.24 3.33
CA THR A 28 -2.83 -12.30 2.97
C THR A 28 -2.87 -12.67 1.49
N ARG A 29 -3.67 -11.97 0.67
CA ARG A 29 -3.77 -12.26 -0.77
C ARG A 29 -2.39 -12.09 -1.43
N PRO A 30 -1.90 -13.07 -2.22
CA PRO A 30 -0.58 -12.98 -2.84
C PRO A 30 -0.48 -11.79 -3.78
N ALA A 31 0.68 -11.11 -3.78
CA ALA A 31 0.93 -9.92 -4.61
C ALA A 31 0.79 -10.23 -6.12
N ARG A 32 1.07 -11.46 -6.55
CA ARG A 32 0.86 -11.92 -7.94
C ARG A 32 -0.60 -11.80 -8.41
N SER A 33 -1.56 -11.89 -7.50
CA SER A 33 -2.99 -11.75 -7.75
C SER A 33 -3.52 -10.33 -7.45
N CYS A 34 -2.62 -9.37 -7.28
CA CYS A 34 -2.93 -7.98 -6.97
C CYS A 34 -2.70 -7.06 -8.17
N ASP A 35 -3.40 -5.94 -8.15
CA ASP A 35 -3.10 -4.78 -8.98
C ASP A 35 -1.89 -4.04 -8.38
N LEU A 36 -1.17 -3.28 -9.22
CA LEU A 36 -0.14 -2.37 -8.73
C LEU A 36 -0.74 -0.96 -8.66
N ASP A 37 -0.99 -0.51 -7.44
CA ASP A 37 -1.56 0.79 -7.14
C ASP A 37 -0.47 1.84 -7.07
N HIS A 38 -0.72 3.01 -7.67
CA HIS A 38 0.11 4.19 -7.46
C HIS A 38 -0.21 4.80 -6.09
N ILE A 39 0.80 4.88 -5.21
CA ILE A 39 0.70 5.50 -3.87
C ILE A 39 0.32 6.97 -4.03
N THR A 40 1.13 7.72 -4.77
CA THR A 40 0.77 9.02 -5.32
C THR A 40 0.17 8.81 -6.71
N PRO A 41 -1.09 9.24 -6.95
CA PRO A 41 -1.75 9.03 -8.24
C PRO A 41 -0.92 9.53 -9.42
N TRP A 42 -0.95 8.76 -10.51
CA TRP A 42 -0.25 9.13 -11.73
C TRP A 42 -0.78 10.44 -12.31
N GLU A 43 -2.10 10.68 -12.25
CA GLU A 43 -2.72 11.93 -12.75
C GLU A 43 -2.24 13.18 -12.01
N THR A 44 -1.74 13.02 -10.78
CA THR A 44 -1.17 14.11 -9.97
C THR A 44 0.36 14.16 -10.04
N GLY A 45 0.97 13.49 -11.03
CA GLY A 45 2.42 13.48 -11.25
C GLY A 45 3.18 12.37 -10.54
N GLY A 46 2.48 11.37 -9.99
CA GLY A 46 3.13 10.22 -9.38
C GLY A 46 3.89 9.36 -10.41
N PRO A 47 5.20 9.09 -10.22
CA PRO A 47 5.96 8.33 -11.20
C PRO A 47 5.57 6.85 -11.19
N THR A 48 5.67 6.17 -12.33
CA THR A 48 5.59 4.71 -12.39
C THR A 48 6.96 4.13 -12.02
N SER A 49 7.19 3.92 -10.73
CA SER A 49 8.45 3.43 -10.16
C SER A 49 8.19 2.41 -9.06
N THR A 50 9.24 1.67 -8.65
CA THR A 50 9.10 0.73 -7.55
C THR A 50 8.63 1.46 -6.30
N ASP A 51 9.18 2.63 -6.01
CA ASP A 51 8.88 3.36 -4.78
C ASP A 51 7.47 3.94 -4.71
N ASN A 52 6.82 4.16 -5.85
CA ASN A 52 5.47 4.70 -5.93
C ASN A 52 4.40 3.65 -6.29
N LEU A 53 4.77 2.39 -6.54
CA LEU A 53 3.82 1.30 -6.76
C LEU A 53 3.74 0.41 -5.54
N ALA A 54 2.54 -0.10 -5.22
CA ALA A 54 2.33 -1.09 -4.17
C ALA A 54 1.31 -2.15 -4.59
N ALA A 55 1.46 -3.39 -4.12
CA ALA A 55 0.52 -4.47 -4.41
C ALA A 55 -0.78 -4.32 -3.61
N LEU A 56 -1.90 -4.06 -4.29
CA LEU A 56 -3.24 -4.03 -3.68
C LEU A 56 -4.19 -4.98 -4.40
N CYS A 57 -4.92 -5.78 -3.62
CA CYS A 57 -5.99 -6.58 -4.20
C CYS A 57 -7.15 -5.67 -4.65
N ARG A 58 -7.93 -6.11 -5.65
CA ARG A 58 -9.05 -5.32 -6.18
C ARG A 58 -9.99 -4.78 -5.10
N THR A 59 -10.27 -5.57 -4.06
CA THR A 59 -11.11 -5.17 -2.92
C THR A 59 -10.51 -3.98 -2.16
N HIS A 60 -9.24 -4.08 -1.76
CA HIS A 60 -8.58 -3.02 -0.99
C HIS A 60 -8.19 -1.81 -1.84
N HIS A 61 -7.94 -2.00 -3.13
CA HIS A 61 -7.78 -0.89 -4.07
C HIS A 61 -9.05 -0.03 -4.11
N ARG A 62 -10.23 -0.65 -4.26
CA ARG A 62 -11.52 0.07 -4.19
C ARG A 62 -11.76 0.74 -2.84
N LEU A 63 -11.37 0.09 -1.75
CA LEU A 63 -11.51 0.61 -0.39
C LEU A 63 -10.61 1.84 -0.16
N LYS A 64 -9.40 1.89 -0.74
CA LYS A 64 -8.57 3.09 -0.80
C LYS A 64 -9.23 4.18 -1.65
N THR A 65 -9.66 3.86 -2.86
CA THR A 65 -10.23 4.84 -3.80
C THR A 65 -11.53 5.47 -3.31
N HIS A 66 -12.43 4.70 -2.70
CA HIS A 66 -13.77 5.17 -2.33
C HIS A 66 -13.97 5.31 -0.82
N GLY A 67 -13.18 4.60 -0.02
CA GLY A 67 -13.38 4.48 1.41
C GLY A 67 -12.56 5.44 2.25
N ARG A 68 -11.89 6.46 1.67
CA ARG A 68 -11.05 7.46 2.37
C ARG A 68 -9.84 6.88 3.13
N TRP A 69 -9.53 5.61 2.95
CA TRP A 69 -8.30 5.02 3.45
C TRP A 69 -7.10 5.65 2.76
N ARG A 70 -6.08 5.97 3.54
CA ARG A 70 -4.81 6.51 3.05
C ARG A 70 -3.66 5.66 3.54
N TYR A 71 -2.56 5.67 2.79
CA TYR A 71 -1.36 4.99 3.22
C TYR A 71 -0.12 5.67 2.67
N GLN A 72 1.00 5.43 3.33
CA GLN A 72 2.32 5.91 2.95
C GLN A 72 3.31 4.76 3.11
N ARG A 73 4.28 4.67 2.20
CA ARG A 73 5.39 3.73 2.33
C ARG A 73 6.42 4.31 3.29
N THR A 74 6.72 3.59 4.35
CA THR A 74 7.63 4.01 5.44
C THR A 74 8.92 3.21 5.49
N GLY A 75 9.06 2.18 4.65
CA GLY A 75 10.28 1.40 4.50
C GLY A 75 10.26 0.51 3.25
N PRO A 76 11.26 -0.36 3.05
CA PRO A 76 11.38 -1.18 1.84
C PRO A 76 10.13 -1.99 1.51
N ALA A 77 9.52 -2.64 2.50
CA ALA A 77 8.25 -3.35 2.37
C ALA A 77 7.33 -3.00 3.56
N ALA A 78 7.38 -1.75 4.01
CA ALA A 78 6.62 -1.26 5.17
C ALA A 78 5.71 -0.09 4.78
N TYR A 79 4.47 -0.13 5.26
CA TYR A 79 3.41 0.80 4.93
C TYR A 79 2.63 1.20 6.17
N THR A 80 2.46 2.49 6.37
CA THR A 80 1.55 3.04 7.38
C THR A 80 0.22 3.31 6.72
N TRP A 81 -0.84 2.66 7.21
CA TRP A 81 -2.22 2.89 6.80
C TRP A 81 -2.94 3.75 7.82
N THR A 82 -3.84 4.60 7.35
CA THR A 82 -4.73 5.42 8.17
C THR A 82 -6.17 5.14 7.75
N SER A 83 -6.98 4.71 8.71
CA SER A 83 -8.41 4.51 8.52
C SER A 83 -9.15 5.84 8.41
N PRO A 84 -10.39 5.85 7.89
CA PRO A 84 -11.23 7.04 7.86
C PRO A 84 -11.55 7.58 9.25
N GLN A 85 -11.47 6.73 10.27
CA GLN A 85 -11.70 7.08 11.68
C GLN A 85 -10.43 7.65 12.35
N GLY A 86 -9.27 7.57 11.69
CA GLY A 86 -8.00 8.09 12.22
C GLY A 86 -7.04 7.02 12.75
N HIS A 87 -7.49 5.78 12.92
CA HIS A 87 -6.65 4.68 13.39
C HIS A 87 -5.50 4.40 12.43
N THR A 88 -4.31 4.14 12.99
CA THR A 88 -3.10 3.92 12.20
C THR A 88 -2.53 2.50 12.39
N TYR A 89 -2.12 1.88 11.28
CA TYR A 89 -1.63 0.51 11.25
C TYR A 89 -0.31 0.44 10.49
N LEU A 90 0.69 -0.21 11.08
CA LEU A 90 1.90 -0.62 10.37
C LEU A 90 1.62 -1.96 9.68
N ARG A 91 1.87 -2.02 8.38
CA ARG A 91 1.97 -3.27 7.63
C ARG A 91 3.40 -3.43 7.13
N ASP A 92 4.06 -4.50 7.53
CA ASP A 92 5.34 -4.91 6.96
C ASP A 92 5.37 -6.42 6.64
N GLN A 93 6.56 -6.93 6.31
CA GLN A 93 6.79 -8.35 5.99
C GLN A 93 6.56 -9.32 7.15
N THR A 94 6.59 -8.83 8.39
CA THR A 94 6.35 -9.61 9.61
C THR A 94 4.87 -9.69 9.98
N GLY A 95 4.06 -8.77 9.45
CA GLY A 95 2.61 -8.77 9.63
C GLY A 95 2.04 -7.36 9.79
N THR A 96 0.91 -7.28 10.49
CA THR A 96 0.24 -6.02 10.80
C THR A 96 0.27 -5.77 12.28
N GLY A 97 0.78 -4.61 12.68
CA GLY A 97 0.75 -4.12 14.05
C GLY A 97 0.05 -2.75 14.13
N PRO A 98 -0.57 -2.39 15.27
CA PRO A 98 -1.01 -1.02 15.49
C PRO A 98 0.22 -0.09 15.57
N ILE A 99 0.11 1.11 15.01
CA ILE A 99 1.02 2.21 15.38
C ILE A 99 0.29 3.00 16.45
N THR A 100 0.78 2.93 17.68
CA THR A 100 0.35 3.85 18.72
C THR A 100 0.96 5.21 18.37
N VAL A 101 0.17 6.09 17.76
CA VAL A 101 0.52 7.52 17.74
C VAL A 101 0.43 8.02 19.19
N PRO A 102 1.47 8.67 19.75
CA PRO A 102 1.37 9.24 21.09
C PRO A 102 0.29 10.32 21.08
N GLY A 103 -0.88 10.04 21.65
CA GLY A 103 -2.00 10.98 21.72
C GLY A 103 -3.39 10.38 21.52
N ASP A 104 -3.51 9.14 21.04
CA ASP A 104 -4.82 8.45 20.99
C ASP A 104 -5.11 7.85 22.38
N PRO A 105 -6.20 8.25 23.07
CA PRO A 105 -6.63 7.52 24.25
C PRO A 105 -7.03 6.08 23.85
N PRO A 106 -6.78 5.08 24.69
CA PRO A 106 -7.26 3.73 24.42
C PRO A 106 -8.78 3.78 24.29
N GLU A 107 -9.30 3.27 23.18
CA GLU A 107 -10.72 2.97 23.03
C GLU A 107 -11.13 1.94 24.11
N HIS A 108 -12.28 2.23 24.74
CA HIS A 108 -12.81 1.70 26.01
C HIS A 108 -12.70 0.19 26.26
#